data_AF-A0AB35M1B8-F1
#
_entry.id   AF-A0AB35M1B8-F1
#
_cell.length_a   1.000
_cell.length_b   1.000
_cell.length_c   1.000
_cell.angle_alpha   90.00
_cell.angle_beta   90.00
_cell.angle_gamma   90.00
#
_symmetry.space_group_name_H-M   'P 1'
#
loop_
_entity.id
_entity.type
_entity.pdbx_description
1 polymer ?
#
loop_
_entity_poly.entity_id
_entity_poly.type
_entity_poly.pdbx_seq_one_letter_code
_entity_poly.pdbx_strand_id
1 'polypeptide(L)'
;MWLWILLALIAAIIYLVLTSYNSLQRKAHDIKESLSNISVSISKKVNLINQLMDVVRGYQESEQLTHLTVVKETGMNAIYSSYQDSNMMLTNLQGMAERYPDLKADQQYHRLITNIEQCEHEISQWRNEYNARVKAYNSHRSSIPTIFVANGMGFSEAPYLDLTIENAEQTILKDFKMDDGERLNALFKSAKDNIVDGSKALASTSKVVLDKAADTSKKIASSEQVQGIVDKANVYMGKPSTTKFFYLLSDSTPKGPVKIEEIIMLAEDPNWVEQVRLSEVGTEQWMSFEEWTTLHTQPTLQLQQRDI
;
A
#
# COMPACT_ATOMS: atom_id res chain seq x y z
N MET A 1 11.26 -23.51 -9.56
CA MET A 1 9.86 -23.96 -9.69
C MET A 1 8.97 -23.47 -8.55
N TRP A 2 9.36 -23.67 -7.28
CA TRP A 2 8.60 -23.21 -6.10
C TRP A 2 8.28 -21.70 -6.06
N LEU A 3 9.24 -20.85 -6.48
CA LEU A 3 9.05 -19.39 -6.51
C LEU A 3 7.91 -18.97 -7.46
N TRP A 4 7.84 -19.60 -8.64
CA TRP A 4 6.76 -19.34 -9.61
C TRP A 4 5.39 -19.81 -9.10
N ILE A 5 5.35 -20.94 -8.38
CA ILE A 5 4.13 -21.45 -7.73
C ILE A 5 3.66 -20.45 -6.65
N LEU A 6 4.58 -19.93 -5.84
CA LEU A 6 4.28 -18.94 -4.80
C LEU A 6 3.79 -17.61 -5.41
N LEU A 7 4.42 -17.16 -6.50
CA LEU A 7 4.03 -15.93 -7.18
C LEU A 7 2.65 -16.06 -7.86
N ALA A 8 2.37 -17.21 -8.47
CA ALA A 8 1.05 -17.51 -9.03
C ALA A 8 -0.05 -17.57 -7.95
N LEU A 9 0.25 -18.15 -6.78
CA LEU A 9 -0.68 -18.18 -5.64
C LEU A 9 -1.00 -16.77 -5.13
N ILE A 10 0.02 -15.91 -4.98
CA ILE A 10 -0.17 -14.52 -4.56
C ILE A 10 -1.03 -13.75 -5.59
N ALA A 11 -0.73 -13.92 -6.88
CA ALA A 11 -1.51 -13.28 -7.94
C ALA A 11 -2.98 -13.72 -7.93
N ALA A 12 -3.25 -15.01 -7.68
CA ALA A 12 -4.61 -15.54 -7.56
C ALA A 12 -5.35 -14.92 -6.36
N ILE A 13 -4.68 -14.76 -5.20
CA ILE A 13 -5.27 -14.11 -4.01
C ILE A 13 -5.62 -12.65 -4.31
N ILE A 14 -4.69 -11.89 -4.92
CA ILE A 14 -4.92 -10.49 -5.27
C ILE A 14 -6.11 -10.37 -6.23
N TYR A 15 -6.18 -11.24 -7.24
CA TYR A 15 -7.28 -11.26 -8.19
C TYR A 15 -8.64 -11.51 -7.50
N LEU A 16 -8.72 -12.47 -6.57
CA LEU A 16 -9.93 -12.74 -5.79
C LEU A 16 -10.37 -11.55 -4.93
N VAL A 17 -9.41 -10.84 -4.32
CA VAL A 17 -9.68 -9.66 -3.50
C VAL A 17 -10.25 -8.53 -4.36
N LEU A 18 -9.60 -8.21 -5.49
CA LEU A 18 -10.04 -7.14 -6.39
C LEU A 18 -11.43 -7.39 -6.98
N THR A 19 -11.69 -8.61 -7.43
CA THR A 19 -12.99 -8.99 -8.01
C THR A 19 -14.11 -8.97 -6.96
N SER A 20 -13.84 -9.48 -5.75
CA SER A 20 -14.80 -9.45 -4.65
C SER A 20 -15.11 -8.02 -4.20
N TYR A 21 -14.09 -7.15 -4.08
CA TYR A 21 -14.27 -5.75 -3.72
C TYR A 21 -15.15 -5.01 -4.73
N ASN A 22 -14.84 -5.11 -6.02
CA ASN A 22 -15.62 -4.45 -7.07
C ASN A 22 -17.07 -4.96 -7.13
N SER A 23 -17.28 -6.26 -6.89
CA SER A 23 -18.62 -6.85 -6.82
C SER A 23 -19.42 -6.34 -5.62
N LEU A 24 -18.80 -6.27 -4.44
CA LEU A 24 -19.41 -5.70 -3.23
C LEU A 24 -19.77 -4.24 -3.42
N GLN A 25 -18.85 -3.44 -3.99
CA GLN A 25 -19.06 -2.02 -4.23
C GLN A 25 -20.23 -1.78 -5.19
N ARG A 26 -20.31 -2.54 -6.28
CA ARG A 26 -21.44 -2.45 -7.23
C ARG A 26 -22.77 -2.74 -6.55
N LYS A 27 -22.86 -3.87 -5.83
CA LYS A 27 -24.08 -4.25 -5.11
C LYS A 27 -24.47 -3.25 -4.03
N ALA A 28 -23.48 -2.64 -3.38
CA ALA A 28 -23.73 -1.58 -2.42
C ALA A 28 -24.35 -0.35 -3.12
N HIS A 29 -23.79 0.09 -4.25
CA HIS A 29 -24.39 1.16 -5.06
C HIS A 29 -25.81 0.84 -5.50
N ASP A 30 -26.11 -0.40 -5.89
CA ASP A 30 -27.47 -0.83 -6.24
C ASP A 30 -28.44 -0.63 -5.05
N ILE A 31 -28.03 -0.92 -3.82
CA ILE A 31 -28.84 -0.66 -2.62
C ILE A 31 -29.09 0.85 -2.44
N LYS A 32 -28.06 1.68 -2.60
CA LYS A 32 -28.15 3.14 -2.44
C LYS A 32 -29.07 3.77 -3.50
N GLU A 33 -28.96 3.32 -4.74
CA GLU A 33 -29.85 3.74 -5.83
C GLU A 33 -31.30 3.41 -5.49
N SER A 34 -31.57 2.16 -5.08
CA SER A 34 -32.93 1.75 -4.71
C SER A 34 -33.47 2.53 -3.52
N LEU A 35 -32.64 2.86 -2.53
CA LEU A 35 -33.02 3.70 -1.41
C LEU A 35 -33.37 5.13 -1.85
N SER A 36 -32.63 5.68 -2.82
CA SER A 36 -32.93 6.98 -3.42
C SER A 36 -34.30 6.98 -4.11
N ASN A 37 -34.65 5.91 -4.83
CA ASN A 37 -35.95 5.79 -5.49
C ASN A 37 -37.12 5.79 -4.49
N ILE A 38 -36.93 5.16 -3.32
CA ILE A 38 -37.87 5.20 -2.20
C ILE A 38 -38.03 6.64 -1.67
N SER A 39 -36.91 7.33 -1.41
CA SER A 39 -36.91 8.72 -0.93
C SER A 39 -37.63 9.67 -1.90
N VAL A 40 -37.43 9.51 -3.22
CA VAL A 40 -38.15 10.30 -4.24
C VAL A 40 -39.66 10.03 -4.19
N SER A 41 -40.06 8.77 -4.07
CA SER A 41 -41.48 8.39 -4.02
C SER A 41 -42.18 8.92 -2.77
N ILE A 42 -41.51 8.89 -1.62
CA ILE A 42 -42.01 9.48 -0.37
C ILE A 42 -42.08 11.01 -0.49
N SER A 43 -41.07 11.66 -1.07
CA SER A 43 -41.10 13.10 -1.33
C SER A 43 -42.29 13.51 -2.21
N LYS A 44 -42.58 12.73 -3.26
CA LYS A 44 -43.75 12.92 -4.12
C LYS A 44 -45.05 12.76 -3.33
N LYS A 45 -45.17 11.73 -2.48
CA LYS A 45 -46.32 11.53 -1.59
C LYS A 45 -46.53 12.72 -0.65
N VAL A 46 -45.47 13.20 -0.01
CA VAL A 46 -45.51 14.38 0.88
C VAL A 46 -45.98 15.62 0.13
N ASN A 47 -45.48 15.85 -1.09
CA ASN A 47 -45.93 16.96 -1.93
C ASN A 47 -47.42 16.87 -2.28
N LEU A 48 -47.92 15.68 -2.63
CA LEU A 48 -49.34 15.46 -2.92
C LEU A 48 -50.21 15.65 -1.68
N ILE A 49 -49.74 15.24 -0.49
CA ILE A 49 -50.44 15.47 0.78
C ILE A 49 -50.48 16.97 1.11
N ASN A 50 -49.40 17.72 0.87
CA ASN A 50 -49.40 19.17 1.03
C ASN A 50 -50.42 19.84 0.10
N GLN A 51 -50.51 19.40 -1.16
CA GLN A 51 -51.53 19.88 -2.10
C GLN A 51 -52.95 19.50 -1.64
N LEU A 52 -53.14 18.30 -1.09
CA LEU A 52 -54.41 17.86 -0.53
C LEU A 52 -54.81 18.74 0.65
N MET A 53 -53.86 19.07 1.53
CA MET A 53 -54.09 19.95 2.66
C MET A 53 -54.55 21.34 2.22
N ASP A 54 -53.99 21.91 1.14
CA ASP A 54 -54.44 23.20 0.60
C ASP A 54 -55.88 23.13 0.09
N VAL A 55 -56.29 22.01 -0.52
CA VAL A 55 -57.69 21.78 -0.89
C VAL A 55 -58.56 21.73 0.35
N VAL A 56 -58.19 20.97 1.38
CA VAL A 56 -58.95 20.88 2.65
C VAL A 56 -59.08 22.25 3.32
N ARG A 57 -58.02 23.06 3.33
CA ARG A 57 -58.04 24.42 3.88
C ARG A 57 -59.02 25.35 3.18
N GLY A 58 -59.28 25.13 1.89
CA GLY A 58 -60.31 25.88 1.15
C GLY A 58 -61.74 25.64 1.65
N TYR A 59 -61.98 24.49 2.30
CA TYR A 59 -63.28 24.13 2.88
C TYR A 59 -63.34 24.34 4.41
N GLN A 60 -62.20 24.52 5.07
CA GLN A 60 -62.13 24.82 6.50
C GLN A 60 -60.92 25.68 6.85
N GLU A 61 -61.15 26.81 7.53
CA GLU A 61 -60.07 27.57 8.17
C GLU A 61 -59.53 26.79 9.38
N SER A 62 -58.54 25.93 9.16
CA SER A 62 -57.85 25.16 10.19
C SER A 62 -56.48 25.77 10.47
N GLU A 63 -56.33 26.44 11.61
CA GLU A 63 -55.02 26.95 12.04
C GLU A 63 -54.03 25.81 12.42
N GLN A 64 -54.52 24.57 12.58
CA GLN A 64 -53.71 23.43 13.02
C GLN A 64 -53.09 22.62 11.88
N LEU A 65 -53.50 22.86 10.62
CA LEU A 65 -52.93 22.17 9.47
C LEU A 65 -51.63 22.88 9.07
N THR A 66 -50.48 22.22 9.20
CA THR A 66 -49.17 22.74 8.77
C THR A 66 -48.57 21.83 7.69
N HIS A 67 -47.85 22.44 6.74
CA HIS A 67 -47.23 21.67 5.66
C HIS A 67 -46.14 20.77 6.22
N LEU A 68 -46.09 19.54 5.70
CA LEU A 68 -44.98 18.64 5.95
C LEU A 68 -43.75 19.13 5.20
N THR A 69 -42.59 19.07 5.85
CA THR A 69 -41.31 19.38 5.21
C THR A 69 -40.95 18.26 4.24
N VAL A 70 -40.64 18.61 3.00
CA VAL A 70 -40.16 17.65 2.01
C VAL A 70 -38.74 17.24 2.38
N VAL A 71 -38.57 16.00 2.84
CA VAL A 71 -37.27 15.47 3.22
C VAL A 71 -36.44 15.22 1.95
N LYS A 72 -35.35 15.98 1.79
CA LYS A 72 -34.35 15.77 0.73
C LYS A 72 -33.22 14.82 1.14
N GLU A 73 -33.21 14.41 2.41
CA GLU A 73 -32.18 13.55 2.96
C GLU A 73 -32.46 12.09 2.59
N THR A 74 -31.40 11.36 2.23
CA THR A 74 -31.48 9.94 1.81
C THR A 74 -31.19 8.98 2.96
N GLY A 75 -31.00 9.51 4.17
CA GLY A 75 -30.82 8.72 5.38
C GLY A 75 -32.07 7.93 5.70
N MET A 76 -31.89 6.66 6.04
CA MET A 76 -33.01 5.74 6.22
C MET A 76 -33.91 6.10 7.42
N ASN A 77 -33.36 6.71 8.48
CA ASN A 77 -34.16 7.30 9.57
C ASN A 77 -35.08 8.43 9.07
N ALA A 78 -34.54 9.34 8.25
CA ALA A 78 -35.28 10.48 7.72
C ALA A 78 -36.39 10.03 6.73
N ILE A 79 -36.11 8.97 5.96
CA ILE A 79 -37.08 8.32 5.08
C ILE A 79 -38.23 7.72 5.89
N TYR A 80 -37.90 6.99 6.97
CA TYR A 80 -38.89 6.37 7.85
C TYR A 80 -39.79 7.41 8.53
N SER A 81 -39.20 8.44 9.16
CA SER A 81 -39.97 9.49 9.84
C SER A 81 -40.88 10.24 8.87
N SER A 82 -40.35 10.61 7.68
CA SER A 82 -41.14 11.29 6.65
C SER A 82 -42.33 10.45 6.18
N TYR A 83 -42.13 9.13 6.02
CA TYR A 83 -43.20 8.22 5.66
C TYR A 83 -44.27 8.14 6.76
N GLN A 84 -43.88 8.03 8.04
CA GLN A 84 -44.80 7.99 9.17
C GLN A 84 -45.62 9.29 9.29
N ASP A 85 -44.96 10.44 9.23
CA ASP A 85 -45.61 11.76 9.29
C ASP A 85 -46.61 11.94 8.14
N SER A 86 -46.24 11.47 6.94
CA SER A 86 -47.13 11.49 5.78
C SER A 86 -48.40 10.65 6.00
N ASN A 87 -48.29 9.47 6.61
CA ASN A 87 -49.43 8.61 6.92
C ASN A 87 -50.34 9.22 8.00
N MET A 88 -49.75 9.79 9.04
CA MET A 88 -50.51 10.46 10.10
C MET A 88 -51.29 11.66 9.56
N MET A 89 -50.66 12.49 8.74
CA MET A 89 -51.30 13.64 8.11
C MET A 89 -52.42 13.20 7.16
N LEU A 90 -52.17 12.19 6.31
CA LEU A 90 -53.19 11.66 5.40
C LEU A 90 -54.42 11.16 6.16
N THR A 91 -54.21 10.42 7.26
CA THR A 91 -55.29 9.92 8.12
C THR A 91 -56.12 11.08 8.71
N ASN A 92 -55.46 12.15 9.16
CA ASN A 92 -56.14 13.34 9.67
C ASN A 92 -56.99 14.00 8.57
N LEU A 93 -56.42 14.23 7.37
CA LEU A 93 -57.13 14.83 6.23
C LEU A 93 -58.32 13.98 5.76
N GLN A 94 -58.21 12.66 5.79
CA GLN A 94 -59.33 11.74 5.50
C GLN A 94 -60.43 11.86 6.55
N GLY A 95 -60.08 11.91 7.84
CA GLY A 95 -61.05 12.14 8.92
C GLY A 95 -61.75 13.50 8.82
N MET A 96 -61.08 14.53 8.31
CA MET A 96 -61.72 15.81 8.00
C MET A 96 -62.71 15.68 6.83
N ALA A 97 -62.35 14.97 5.76
CA ALA A 97 -63.26 14.74 4.64
C ALA A 97 -64.54 13.97 5.03
N GLU A 98 -64.49 13.13 6.06
CA GLU A 98 -65.71 12.50 6.62
C GLU A 98 -66.66 13.50 7.29
N ARG A 99 -66.12 14.57 7.88
CA ARG A 99 -66.90 15.63 8.54
C ARG A 99 -67.46 16.66 7.56
N TYR A 100 -66.87 16.78 6.37
CA TYR A 100 -67.23 17.76 5.35
C TYR A 100 -67.60 17.06 4.02
N PRO A 101 -68.89 16.73 3.81
CA PRO A 101 -69.33 16.01 2.60
C PRO A 101 -69.01 16.72 1.28
N ASP A 102 -69.03 18.06 1.27
CA ASP A 102 -68.73 18.86 0.08
C ASP A 102 -67.26 18.69 -0.35
N LEU A 103 -66.33 18.70 0.61
CA LEU A 103 -64.91 18.39 0.37
C LEU A 103 -64.75 16.95 -0.14
N LYS A 104 -65.50 16.00 0.43
CA LYS A 104 -65.44 14.61 0.00
C LYS A 104 -65.94 14.44 -1.43
N ALA A 105 -66.91 15.23 -1.87
CA ALA A 105 -67.43 15.21 -3.24
C ALA A 105 -66.53 15.97 -4.24
N ASP A 106 -65.51 16.69 -3.76
CA ASP A 106 -64.61 17.47 -4.59
C ASP A 106 -63.77 16.56 -5.51
N GLN A 107 -63.80 16.84 -6.82
CA GLN A 107 -63.09 16.04 -7.81
C GLN A 107 -61.57 16.14 -7.66
N GLN A 108 -61.04 17.29 -7.24
CA GLN A 108 -59.62 17.49 -7.02
C GLN A 108 -59.14 16.73 -5.77
N TYR A 109 -59.96 16.66 -4.71
CA TYR A 109 -59.72 15.81 -3.54
C TYR A 109 -59.55 14.34 -3.97
N HIS A 110 -60.51 13.77 -4.70
CA HIS A 110 -60.45 12.38 -5.16
C HIS A 110 -59.24 12.09 -6.07
N ARG A 111 -58.90 13.01 -6.96
CA ARG A 111 -57.71 12.89 -7.82
C ARG A 111 -56.43 12.82 -7.00
N LEU A 112 -56.31 13.65 -5.97
CA LEU A 112 -55.13 13.67 -5.09
C LEU A 112 -55.04 12.39 -4.27
N ILE A 113 -56.15 11.90 -3.70
CA ILE A 113 -56.17 10.60 -3.00
C ILE A 113 -55.72 9.46 -3.92
N THR A 114 -56.25 9.40 -5.14
CA THR A 114 -55.85 8.38 -6.13
C THR A 114 -54.35 8.45 -6.44
N ASN A 115 -53.80 9.66 -6.62
CA ASN A 115 -52.37 9.84 -6.87
C ASN A 115 -51.52 9.45 -5.65
N ILE A 116 -52.01 9.71 -4.43
CA ILE A 116 -51.35 9.30 -3.18
C ILE A 116 -51.34 7.78 -3.05
N GLU A 117 -52.45 7.10 -3.34
CA GLU A 117 -52.55 5.63 -3.37
C GLU A 117 -51.59 5.03 -4.41
N GLN A 118 -51.48 5.64 -5.58
CA GLN A 118 -50.49 5.24 -6.59
C GLN A 118 -49.06 5.39 -6.06
N CYS A 119 -48.75 6.48 -5.36
CA CYS A 119 -47.44 6.65 -4.73
C CYS A 119 -47.19 5.60 -3.63
N GLU A 120 -48.22 5.21 -2.88
CA GLU A 120 -48.11 4.16 -1.87
C GLU A 120 -47.78 2.80 -2.51
N HIS A 121 -48.41 2.49 -3.64
CA HIS A 121 -48.07 1.32 -4.42
C HIS A 121 -46.63 1.35 -4.95
N GLU A 122 -46.19 2.49 -5.50
CA GLU A 122 -44.80 2.73 -5.94
C GLU A 122 -43.81 2.51 -4.76
N ILE A 123 -44.09 3.06 -3.58
CA ILE A 123 -43.25 2.88 -2.38
C ILE A 123 -43.14 1.40 -1.99
N SER A 124 -44.27 0.67 -2.02
CA SER A 124 -44.28 -0.76 -1.70
C SER A 124 -43.44 -1.59 -2.68
N GLN A 125 -43.54 -1.29 -3.98
CA GLN A 125 -42.71 -1.91 -5.01
C GLN A 125 -41.22 -1.64 -4.79
N TRP A 126 -40.84 -0.38 -4.59
CA TRP A 126 -39.45 0.01 -4.35
C TRP A 126 -38.88 -0.60 -3.06
N ARG A 127 -39.69 -0.74 -2.01
CA ARG A 127 -39.29 -1.43 -0.78
C ARG A 127 -38.98 -2.91 -1.04
N ASN A 128 -39.82 -3.59 -1.81
CA ASN A 128 -39.58 -5.00 -2.16
C ASN A 128 -38.31 -5.15 -3.00
N GLU A 129 -38.08 -4.24 -3.94
CA GLU A 129 -36.86 -4.21 -4.75
C GLU A 129 -35.61 -3.94 -3.90
N TYR A 130 -35.67 -2.95 -3.00
CA TYR A 130 -34.61 -2.67 -2.04
C TYR A 130 -34.26 -3.91 -1.22
N ASN A 131 -35.26 -4.58 -0.64
CA ASN A 131 -35.06 -5.79 0.14
C ASN A 131 -34.49 -6.94 -0.70
N ALA A 132 -34.86 -7.05 -1.98
CA ALA A 132 -34.25 -8.02 -2.89
C ALA A 132 -32.76 -7.72 -3.15
N ARG A 133 -32.40 -6.45 -3.35
CA ARG A 133 -31.00 -6.00 -3.52
C ARG A 133 -30.19 -6.21 -2.24
N VAL A 134 -30.76 -5.90 -1.07
CA VAL A 134 -30.16 -6.17 0.25
C VAL A 134 -29.91 -7.66 0.43
N LYS A 135 -30.89 -8.52 0.13
CA LYS A 135 -30.71 -9.98 0.18
C LYS A 135 -29.56 -10.45 -0.73
N ALA A 136 -29.50 -9.95 -1.96
CA ALA A 136 -28.46 -10.30 -2.92
C ALA A 136 -27.06 -9.81 -2.48
N TYR A 137 -26.98 -8.65 -1.84
CA TYR A 137 -25.76 -8.12 -1.25
C TYR A 137 -25.33 -8.94 -0.03
N ASN A 138 -26.20 -9.14 0.96
CA ASN A 138 -25.89 -9.88 2.19
C ASN A 138 -25.51 -11.34 1.89
N SER A 139 -26.19 -11.98 0.93
CA SER A 139 -25.85 -13.35 0.49
C SER A 139 -24.45 -13.40 -0.15
N HIS A 140 -24.11 -12.43 -0.99
CA HIS A 140 -22.79 -12.35 -1.61
C HIS A 140 -21.69 -12.01 -0.59
N ARG A 141 -21.96 -11.06 0.30
CA ARG A 141 -21.08 -10.65 1.40
C ARG A 141 -20.73 -11.82 2.31
N SER A 142 -21.71 -12.67 2.63
CA SER A 142 -21.53 -13.84 3.51
C SER A 142 -20.95 -15.07 2.79
N SER A 143 -20.74 -15.01 1.47
CA SER A 143 -20.18 -16.12 0.69
C SER A 143 -18.64 -16.16 0.76
N ILE A 144 -18.05 -17.36 0.61
CA ILE A 144 -16.60 -17.52 0.48
C ILE A 144 -16.21 -17.36 -1.00
N PRO A 145 -15.14 -16.62 -1.35
CA PRO A 145 -14.15 -15.98 -0.45
C PRO A 145 -14.51 -14.55 0.00
N THR A 146 -15.63 -13.99 -0.47
CA THR A 146 -16.04 -12.59 -0.28
C THR A 146 -16.13 -12.16 1.20
N ILE A 147 -16.51 -13.05 2.12
CA ILE A 147 -16.63 -12.76 3.56
C ILE A 147 -15.33 -12.25 4.20
N PHE A 148 -14.18 -12.77 3.76
CA PHE A 148 -12.87 -12.33 4.27
C PHE A 148 -12.55 -10.91 3.81
N VAL A 149 -12.85 -10.63 2.54
CA VAL A 149 -12.68 -9.30 1.94
C VAL A 149 -13.63 -8.30 2.60
N ALA A 150 -14.90 -8.67 2.77
CA ALA A 150 -15.92 -7.83 3.38
C ALA A 150 -15.56 -7.42 4.81
N ASN A 151 -15.15 -8.38 5.65
CA ASN A 151 -14.77 -8.11 7.04
C ASN A 151 -13.48 -7.27 7.14
N GLY A 152 -12.49 -7.55 6.28
CA GLY A 152 -11.23 -6.80 6.25
C GLY A 152 -11.38 -5.36 5.78
N MET A 153 -12.19 -5.14 4.73
CA MET A 153 -12.42 -3.82 4.11
C MET A 153 -13.59 -3.05 4.74
N GLY A 154 -14.36 -3.67 5.64
CA GLY A 154 -15.37 -2.95 6.41
C GLY A 154 -16.76 -2.87 5.79
N PHE A 155 -17.05 -3.71 4.80
CA PHE A 155 -18.40 -3.87 4.28
C PHE A 155 -19.30 -4.50 5.35
N SER A 156 -20.20 -3.72 5.93
CA SER A 156 -21.19 -4.19 6.91
C SER A 156 -22.40 -4.83 6.24
N GLU A 157 -23.16 -5.61 6.99
CA GLU A 157 -24.45 -6.11 6.52
C GLU A 157 -25.42 -4.95 6.27
N ALA A 158 -26.16 -5.01 5.16
CA ALA A 158 -27.18 -4.02 4.85
C ALA A 158 -28.48 -4.38 5.58
N PRO A 159 -29.14 -3.43 6.27
CA PRO A 159 -30.41 -3.68 6.92
C PRO A 159 -31.54 -3.83 5.90
N TYR A 160 -32.51 -4.69 6.18
CA TYR A 160 -33.77 -4.70 5.44
C TYR A 160 -34.61 -3.49 5.83
N LEU A 161 -35.40 -2.99 4.87
CA LEU A 161 -36.33 -1.90 5.09
C LEU A 161 -37.72 -2.44 5.38
N ASP A 162 -38.22 -2.10 6.57
CA ASP A 162 -39.61 -2.28 6.96
C ASP A 162 -40.22 -0.94 7.36
N LEU A 163 -41.32 -0.57 6.70
CA LEU A 163 -42.06 0.67 6.92
C LEU A 163 -43.38 0.43 7.69
N THR A 164 -43.69 -0.83 8.04
CA THR A 164 -44.98 -1.24 8.62
C THR A 164 -44.96 -1.47 10.12
N ILE A 165 -43.78 -1.63 10.72
CA ILE A 165 -43.64 -1.91 12.14
C ILE A 165 -43.54 -0.59 12.90
N GLU A 166 -44.55 -0.28 13.71
CA GLU A 166 -44.66 0.92 14.58
C GLU A 166 -43.49 1.03 15.59
N ASN A 167 -42.77 -0.08 15.84
CA ASN A 167 -41.55 -0.19 16.65
C ASN A 167 -40.29 -0.46 15.81
N ALA A 168 -40.23 0.07 14.59
CA ALA A 168 -39.04 -0.03 13.75
C ALA A 168 -37.80 0.54 14.47
N GLU A 169 -37.98 1.56 15.31
CA GLU A 169 -36.94 2.26 16.08
C GLU A 169 -35.95 1.34 16.85
N GLN A 170 -36.36 0.12 17.24
CA GLN A 170 -35.48 -0.82 17.96
C GLN A 170 -34.63 -1.73 17.06
N THR A 171 -34.94 -1.83 15.77
CA THR A 171 -34.19 -2.68 14.80
C THR A 171 -33.50 -1.85 13.71
N ILE A 172 -33.68 -0.54 13.74
CA ILE A 172 -33.42 0.39 12.64
C ILE A 172 -32.52 1.53 13.14
N LEU A 173 -31.34 1.85 12.61
CA LEU A 173 -30.52 1.29 11.54
C LEU A 173 -29.09 1.69 11.88
N LYS A 174 -28.13 0.75 11.85
CA LYS A 174 -26.78 1.20 11.51
C LYS A 174 -26.89 1.73 10.10
N ASP A 175 -26.63 3.03 9.94
CA ASP A 175 -26.47 3.64 8.63
C ASP A 175 -25.59 2.71 7.79
N PHE A 176 -26.06 2.36 6.60
CA PHE A 176 -25.39 1.39 5.76
C PHE A 176 -24.10 2.03 5.26
N LYS A 177 -23.01 1.80 5.99
CA LYS A 177 -21.69 2.31 5.62
C LYS A 177 -21.10 1.43 4.53
N MET A 178 -20.93 2.02 3.36
CA MET A 178 -20.01 1.48 2.37
C MET A 178 -18.57 1.74 2.83
N ASP A 179 -17.63 0.91 2.39
CA ASP A 179 -16.23 1.28 2.51
C ASP A 179 -15.95 2.41 1.52
N ASP A 180 -15.74 3.63 2.02
CA ASP A 180 -15.43 4.80 1.21
C ASP A 180 -13.97 4.78 0.68
N GLY A 181 -13.30 3.63 0.76
CA GLY A 181 -11.90 3.46 0.37
C GLY A 181 -10.90 3.97 1.40
N GLU A 182 -11.35 4.57 2.50
CA GLU A 182 -10.48 5.00 3.60
C GLU A 182 -9.80 3.80 4.28
N ARG A 183 -10.53 2.68 4.47
CA ARG A 183 -9.95 1.47 5.06
C ARG A 183 -8.97 0.83 4.11
N LEU A 184 -9.28 0.82 2.81
CA LEU A 184 -8.36 0.38 1.77
C LEU A 184 -7.08 1.24 1.75
N ASN A 185 -7.20 2.56 1.81
CA ASN A 185 -6.06 3.48 1.89
C ASN A 185 -5.24 3.31 3.17
N ALA A 186 -5.89 3.08 4.32
CA ALA A 186 -5.22 2.77 5.57
C ALA A 186 -4.44 1.46 5.48
N LEU A 187 -5.04 0.41 4.90
CA LEU A 187 -4.35 -0.86 4.65
C LEU A 187 -3.17 -0.71 3.69
N PHE A 188 -3.32 0.05 2.60
CA PHE A 188 -2.22 0.34 1.68
C PHE A 188 -1.10 1.14 2.34
N LYS A 189 -1.45 2.12 3.19
CA LYS A 189 -0.47 2.88 3.96
C LYS A 189 0.28 1.98 4.95
N SER A 190 -0.43 1.17 5.73
CA SER A 190 0.19 0.20 6.63
C SER A 190 1.03 -0.85 5.89
N ALA A 191 0.60 -1.33 4.72
CA ALA A 191 1.39 -2.24 3.90
C ALA A 191 2.66 -1.56 3.37
N LYS A 192 2.56 -0.31 2.89
CA LYS A 192 3.71 0.51 2.48
C LYS A 192 4.68 0.72 3.63
N ASP A 193 4.19 1.09 4.80
CA ASP A 193 5.00 1.34 5.99
C ASP A 193 5.69 0.04 6.46
N ASN A 194 4.98 -1.09 6.51
CA ASN A 194 5.57 -2.39 6.86
C ASN A 194 6.58 -2.92 5.82
N ILE A 195 6.40 -2.66 4.52
CA ILE A 195 7.39 -3.01 3.49
C ILE A 195 8.63 -2.11 3.61
N VAL A 196 8.42 -0.82 3.85
CA VAL A 196 9.51 0.15 4.07
C VAL A 196 10.25 -0.15 5.36
N ASP A 197 9.58 -0.55 6.42
CA ASP A 197 10.21 -0.87 7.69
C ASP A 197 10.86 -2.26 7.68
N GLY A 198 10.28 -3.24 7.01
CA GLY A 198 10.91 -4.55 6.77
C GLY A 198 12.16 -4.43 5.90
N SER A 199 12.13 -3.60 4.86
CA SER A 199 13.30 -3.29 4.02
C SER A 199 14.35 -2.45 4.75
N LYS A 200 13.95 -1.48 5.58
CA LYS A 200 14.86 -0.73 6.46
C LYS A 200 15.45 -1.62 7.55
N ALA A 201 14.70 -2.57 8.10
CA ALA A 201 15.17 -3.54 9.07
C ALA A 201 16.15 -4.53 8.44
N LEU A 202 15.90 -4.98 7.21
CA LEU A 202 16.85 -5.77 6.42
C LEU A 202 18.11 -4.97 6.06
N ALA A 203 17.97 -3.69 5.70
CA ALA A 203 19.08 -2.81 5.38
C ALA A 203 19.90 -2.37 6.62
N SER A 204 19.24 -2.20 7.78
CA SER A 204 19.93 -1.89 9.03
C SER A 204 20.56 -3.14 9.63
N THR A 205 19.95 -4.31 9.47
CA THR A 205 20.57 -5.60 9.84
C THR A 205 21.77 -5.89 8.97
N SER A 206 21.70 -5.65 7.65
CA SER A 206 22.86 -5.81 6.78
C SER A 206 23.96 -4.80 7.11
N LYS A 207 23.61 -3.53 7.38
CA LYS A 207 24.57 -2.50 7.81
C LYS A 207 25.20 -2.82 9.16
N VAL A 208 24.44 -3.30 10.14
CA VAL A 208 24.94 -3.72 11.46
C VAL A 208 25.81 -4.99 11.36
N VAL A 209 25.49 -5.91 10.45
CA VAL A 209 26.33 -7.08 10.16
C VAL A 209 27.61 -6.68 9.43
N LEU A 210 27.55 -5.74 8.49
CA LEU A 210 28.71 -5.16 7.80
C LEU A 210 29.60 -4.37 8.77
N ASP A 211 29.01 -3.55 9.64
CA ASP A 211 29.73 -2.75 10.64
C ASP A 211 30.32 -3.67 11.73
N LYS A 212 29.58 -4.69 12.21
CA LYS A 212 30.14 -5.72 13.11
C LYS A 212 31.20 -6.56 12.42
N ALA A 213 31.06 -6.90 11.15
CA ALA A 213 32.08 -7.65 10.41
C ALA A 213 33.33 -6.79 10.19
N ALA A 214 33.18 -5.49 9.94
CA ALA A 214 34.27 -4.53 9.81
C ALA A 214 34.97 -4.26 11.17
N ASP A 215 34.22 -4.19 12.26
CA ASP A 215 34.79 -4.03 13.60
C ASP A 215 35.41 -5.31 14.12
N THR A 216 34.84 -6.46 13.81
CA THR A 216 35.40 -7.77 14.16
C THR A 216 36.64 -8.05 13.31
N SER A 217 36.66 -7.70 12.02
CA SER A 217 37.86 -7.81 11.19
C SER A 217 38.96 -6.83 11.62
N LYS A 218 38.61 -5.59 11.99
CA LYS A 218 39.57 -4.65 12.59
C LYS A 218 40.12 -5.15 13.93
N LYS A 219 39.27 -5.69 14.81
CA LYS A 219 39.69 -6.26 16.11
C LYS A 219 40.52 -7.54 15.95
N ILE A 220 40.23 -8.37 14.96
CA ILE A 220 41.02 -9.56 14.63
C ILE A 220 42.36 -9.12 14.04
N ALA A 221 42.39 -8.15 13.12
CA ALA A 221 43.61 -7.61 12.55
C ALA A 221 44.49 -6.87 13.58
N SER A 222 43.87 -6.25 14.58
CA SER A 222 44.56 -5.59 15.70
C SER A 222 44.74 -6.49 16.92
N SER A 223 44.40 -7.78 16.83
CA SER A 223 44.58 -8.71 17.95
C SER A 223 46.06 -9.05 18.09
N GLU A 224 46.55 -9.08 19.33
CA GLU A 224 47.96 -9.30 19.66
C GLU A 224 48.48 -10.64 19.10
N GLN A 225 47.62 -11.64 18.98
CA GLN A 225 47.95 -12.92 18.33
C GLN A 225 48.12 -12.81 16.82
N VAL A 226 47.32 -11.98 16.12
CA VAL A 226 47.43 -11.78 14.67
C VAL A 226 48.57 -10.82 14.34
N GLN A 227 48.80 -9.77 15.14
CA GLN A 227 50.01 -8.95 15.01
C GLN A 227 51.27 -9.79 15.29
N GLY A 228 51.28 -10.67 16.29
CA GLY A 228 52.40 -11.56 16.54
C GLY A 228 52.65 -12.58 15.42
N ILE A 229 51.61 -13.02 14.69
CA ILE A 229 51.73 -13.88 13.51
C ILE A 229 52.19 -13.07 12.30
N VAL A 230 51.69 -11.85 12.11
CA VAL A 230 52.08 -10.92 11.04
C VAL A 230 53.53 -10.46 11.24
N ASP A 231 53.97 -10.17 12.46
CA ASP A 231 55.33 -9.77 12.79
C ASP A 231 56.30 -10.96 12.68
N LYS A 232 55.92 -12.15 13.12
CA LYS A 232 56.71 -13.37 12.87
C LYS A 232 56.77 -13.66 11.37
N ALA A 233 55.68 -13.55 10.63
CA ALA A 233 55.65 -13.71 9.18
C ALA A 233 56.50 -12.64 8.47
N ASN A 234 56.51 -11.39 8.95
CA ASN A 234 57.34 -10.31 8.43
C ASN A 234 58.83 -10.49 8.76
N VAL A 235 59.15 -11.17 9.87
CA VAL A 235 60.52 -11.58 10.21
C VAL A 235 60.98 -12.74 9.33
N TYR A 236 60.10 -13.68 8.98
CA TYR A 236 60.41 -14.78 8.04
C TYR A 236 60.33 -14.38 6.56
N MET A 237 59.59 -13.32 6.20
CA MET A 237 59.39 -12.87 4.81
C MET A 237 60.11 -11.56 4.45
N GLY A 238 60.85 -10.95 5.39
CA GLY A 238 61.47 -9.63 5.19
C GLY A 238 60.44 -8.50 5.19
N LYS A 239 60.81 -7.33 5.70
CA LYS A 239 59.96 -6.11 5.68
C LYS A 239 59.43 -5.84 4.25
N PRO A 240 58.32 -5.09 4.06
CA PRO A 240 57.91 -4.63 2.73
C PRO A 240 58.88 -3.54 2.26
N SER A 241 60.06 -3.98 1.81
CA SER A 241 60.93 -3.29 0.89
C SER A 241 61.12 -4.27 -0.25
N THR A 242 60.27 -4.18 -1.26
CA THR A 242 60.54 -4.88 -2.52
C THR A 242 60.11 -3.95 -3.63
N THR A 243 60.94 -2.93 -3.84
CA THR A 243 61.07 -2.35 -5.16
C THR A 243 61.34 -3.50 -6.13
N LYS A 244 60.41 -3.71 -7.05
CA LYS A 244 60.46 -4.75 -8.06
C LYS A 244 61.00 -4.13 -9.35
N PHE A 245 61.82 -4.86 -10.08
CA PHE A 245 62.48 -4.36 -11.28
C PHE A 245 62.14 -5.23 -12.50
N PHE A 246 62.17 -4.63 -13.68
CA PHE A 246 62.19 -5.33 -14.96
C PHE A 246 63.57 -5.17 -15.59
N TYR A 247 64.01 -6.20 -16.31
CA TYR A 247 65.22 -6.14 -17.11
C TYR A 247 64.93 -6.51 -18.57
N LEU A 248 65.68 -5.92 -19.47
CA LEU A 248 65.57 -6.11 -20.92
C LEU A 248 66.94 -6.52 -21.45
N LEU A 249 66.97 -7.56 -22.28
CA LEU A 249 68.15 -7.99 -23.02
C LEU A 249 68.00 -7.58 -24.49
N SER A 250 69.05 -7.79 -25.30
CA SER A 250 69.08 -7.50 -26.73
C SER A 250 67.95 -8.19 -27.55
N ASP A 251 67.21 -9.12 -26.94
CA ASP A 251 66.04 -9.83 -27.48
C ASP A 251 64.71 -9.04 -27.45
N SER A 252 64.73 -7.78 -27.00
CA SER A 252 63.59 -6.83 -27.05
C SER A 252 62.34 -7.23 -26.24
N THR A 253 62.44 -8.18 -25.31
CA THR A 253 61.32 -8.57 -24.42
C THR A 253 61.61 -8.25 -22.94
N PRO A 254 60.83 -7.38 -22.29
CA PRO A 254 60.99 -7.09 -20.86
C PRO A 254 60.69 -8.34 -20.00
N LYS A 255 61.65 -8.73 -19.16
CA LYS A 255 61.54 -9.85 -18.22
C LYS A 255 61.46 -9.32 -16.78
N GLY A 256 60.49 -9.81 -16.03
CA GLY A 256 60.23 -9.41 -14.65
C GLY A 256 58.76 -9.56 -14.25
N PRO A 257 58.35 -9.07 -13.07
CA PRO A 257 59.16 -8.35 -12.08
C PRO A 257 60.09 -9.26 -11.27
N VAL A 258 61.36 -8.89 -11.15
CA VAL A 258 62.40 -9.59 -10.36
C VAL A 258 62.86 -8.76 -9.16
N LYS A 259 63.44 -9.44 -8.17
CA LYS A 259 64.00 -8.79 -6.97
C LYS A 259 65.45 -8.33 -7.21
N ILE A 260 65.94 -7.44 -6.35
CA ILE A 260 67.30 -6.92 -6.42
C ILE A 260 68.35 -8.03 -6.30
N GLU A 261 68.10 -9.06 -5.47
CA GLU A 261 69.02 -10.17 -5.28
C GLU A 261 69.15 -11.03 -6.54
N GLU A 262 68.07 -11.16 -7.30
CA GLU A 262 68.04 -11.93 -8.55
C GLU A 262 68.77 -11.20 -9.68
N ILE A 263 68.68 -9.88 -9.72
CA ILE A 263 69.47 -9.04 -10.64
C ILE A 263 70.97 -9.15 -10.33
N ILE A 264 71.35 -9.16 -9.06
CA ILE A 264 72.75 -9.30 -8.64
C ILE A 264 73.30 -10.69 -9.02
N MET A 265 72.51 -11.76 -8.87
CA MET A 265 72.92 -13.10 -9.31
C MET A 265 73.09 -13.20 -10.83
N LEU A 266 72.20 -12.59 -11.61
CA LEU A 266 72.32 -12.57 -13.08
C LEU A 266 73.51 -11.72 -13.55
N ALA A 267 73.89 -10.71 -12.78
CA ALA A 267 75.04 -9.86 -13.04
C ALA A 267 76.40 -10.54 -12.80
N GLU A 268 76.44 -11.78 -12.30
CA GLU A 268 77.69 -12.56 -12.22
C GLU A 268 78.21 -12.95 -13.62
N ASP A 269 77.35 -12.98 -14.64
CA ASP A 269 77.76 -13.19 -16.04
C ASP A 269 78.19 -11.84 -16.68
N PRO A 270 79.47 -11.66 -17.03
CA PRO A 270 79.96 -10.41 -17.62
C PRO A 270 79.26 -10.04 -18.93
N ASN A 271 78.82 -11.03 -19.70
CA ASN A 271 78.15 -10.81 -20.98
C ASN A 271 76.70 -10.34 -20.79
N TRP A 272 76.10 -10.63 -19.64
CA TRP A 272 74.75 -10.19 -19.28
C TRP A 272 74.75 -8.71 -18.86
N VAL A 273 75.75 -8.31 -18.07
CA VAL A 273 75.90 -6.93 -17.55
C VAL A 273 76.01 -5.88 -18.66
N GLU A 274 76.72 -6.19 -19.75
CA GLU A 274 76.90 -5.26 -20.87
C GLU A 274 75.60 -5.06 -21.68
N GLN A 275 74.74 -6.08 -21.71
CA GLN A 275 73.57 -6.11 -22.58
C GLN A 275 72.26 -5.74 -21.88
N VAL A 276 72.24 -5.72 -20.55
CA VAL A 276 71.02 -5.51 -19.79
C VAL A 276 70.63 -4.02 -19.69
N ARG A 277 69.33 -3.76 -19.73
CA ARG A 277 68.71 -2.50 -19.32
C ARG A 277 67.70 -2.76 -18.22
N LEU A 278 67.70 -1.94 -17.18
CA LEU A 278 66.88 -2.11 -15.98
C LEU A 278 65.89 -0.98 -15.81
N SER A 279 64.71 -1.29 -15.29
CA SER A 279 63.65 -0.32 -14.98
C SER A 279 62.92 -0.70 -13.69
N GLU A 280 62.55 0.30 -12.89
CA GLU A 280 61.73 0.11 -11.69
C GLU A 280 60.25 0.00 -12.07
N VAL A 281 59.51 -0.90 -11.40
CA VAL A 281 58.07 -1.05 -11.61
C VAL A 281 57.35 0.29 -11.39
N GLY A 282 56.73 0.81 -12.44
CA GLY A 282 56.03 2.10 -12.43
C GLY A 282 56.79 3.25 -13.09
N THR A 283 57.99 3.01 -13.60
CA THR A 283 58.78 3.99 -14.39
C THR A 283 58.90 3.54 -15.85
N GLU A 284 58.90 4.48 -16.80
CA GLU A 284 59.11 4.19 -18.23
C GLU A 284 60.59 4.34 -18.66
N GLN A 285 61.47 4.61 -17.69
CA GLN A 285 62.89 4.85 -17.94
C GLN A 285 63.70 3.56 -17.78
N TRP A 286 64.52 3.28 -18.78
CA TRP A 286 65.44 2.15 -18.84
C TRP A 286 66.87 2.65 -18.70
N MET A 287 67.59 2.15 -17.70
CA MET A 287 68.97 2.55 -17.41
C MET A 287 69.94 1.36 -17.55
N SER A 288 71.23 1.65 -17.71
CA SER A 288 72.26 0.61 -17.75
C SER A 288 72.47 -0.02 -16.36
N PHE A 289 73.10 -1.20 -16.32
CA PHE A 289 73.42 -1.87 -15.05
C PHE A 289 74.35 -1.02 -14.17
N GLU A 290 75.32 -0.33 -14.78
CA GLU A 290 76.25 0.53 -14.06
C GLU A 290 75.54 1.71 -13.38
N GLU A 291 74.64 2.39 -14.10
CA GLU A 291 73.82 3.46 -13.52
C GLU A 291 72.88 2.94 -12.43
N TRP A 292 72.25 1.79 -12.66
CA TRP A 292 71.35 1.16 -11.70
C TRP A 292 72.04 0.78 -10.39
N THR A 293 73.26 0.23 -10.46
CA THR A 293 74.04 -0.17 -9.27
C THR A 293 74.45 1.03 -8.43
N THR A 294 74.80 2.17 -9.05
CA THR A 294 75.12 3.40 -8.31
C THR A 294 73.93 3.95 -7.51
N LEU A 295 72.71 3.76 -8.01
CA LEU A 295 71.47 4.22 -7.37
C LEU A 295 70.98 3.28 -6.26
N HIS A 296 71.22 1.97 -6.37
CA HIS A 296 70.59 0.97 -5.50
C HIS A 296 71.54 0.16 -4.61
N THR A 297 72.87 0.30 -4.77
CA THR A 297 73.87 -0.59 -4.12
C THR A 297 74.90 0.16 -3.26
N GLN A 298 74.44 1.11 -2.43
CA GLN A 298 75.23 1.65 -1.31
C GLN A 298 74.40 1.44 -0.05
N PRO A 299 74.53 0.31 0.67
CA PRO A 299 75.37 0.31 1.87
C PRO A 299 75.88 -1.07 2.34
N THR A 300 76.44 -1.94 1.47
CA THR A 300 76.85 -3.32 1.88
C THR A 300 78.34 -3.60 1.83
N LEU A 301 79.19 -2.63 1.49
CA LEU A 301 80.66 -2.77 1.47
C LEU A 301 81.38 -2.23 2.73
N GLN A 302 80.67 -1.88 3.81
CA GLN A 302 81.28 -1.43 5.07
C GLN A 302 81.36 -2.48 6.20
N LEU A 303 80.84 -3.69 6.01
CA LEU A 303 80.84 -4.73 7.06
C LEU A 303 81.85 -5.87 6.85
N GLN A 304 82.68 -5.82 5.81
CA GLN A 304 83.71 -6.84 5.55
C GLN A 304 85.16 -6.40 5.87
N GLN A 305 85.35 -5.26 6.55
CA GLN A 305 86.66 -4.79 7.06
C GLN A 305 86.74 -4.67 8.60
N ARG A 306 85.93 -5.43 9.36
CA ARG A 306 86.02 -5.47 10.84
C ARG A 306 86.27 -6.85 11.45
N ASP A 307 86.68 -7.84 10.66
CA ASP A 307 87.29 -9.06 11.16
C ASP A 307 88.43 -9.47 10.23
N ILE A 308 89.61 -8.86 10.44
CA ILE A 308 91.00 -9.39 10.48
C ILE A 308 91.91 -8.19 10.79
#